data_AF-A0AAW8R2M5-F1
#
_entry.id   AF-A0AAW8R2M5-F1
#
_cell.length_a   1.000
_cell.length_b   1.000
_cell.length_c   1.000
_cell.angle_alpha   90.00
_cell.angle_beta   90.00
_cell.angle_gamma   90.00
#
_symmetry.space_group_name_H-M   'P 1'
#
loop_
_entity.id
_entity.type
_entity.pdbx_description
1 polymer ?
#
loop_
_entity_poly.entity_id
_entity_poly.type
_entity_poly.pdbx_seq_one_letter_code
_entity_poly.pdbx_strand_id
1 'polypeptide(L)'
;MKKLLISATITALLATSAMSFAKGPREGGELSKRMMAELNLTPEQKSDLRQIKKEARQDSGIYRAEMSAYKDEMRTLMQMETWDETAVRALIEERVDGGLPLKLIGAKAKSQSYNVMTSEQKTMLAEKRAQKLAKRATKMAKSDGDRGAKRLDKMAKRLDLSEQQKLAIGEIFAENQARRAANKADMKAKGETLRSIIQAPVFDEDAWLAFHAENKEAHLEKALLKAKSQFDILSLLNDEQKQKFAKMMKKAKHKKGEKRGGKRRDKSRNAEAS
;
A
#
# COMPACT_ATOMS: atom_id res chain seq x y z
N MET A 1 26.43 16.75 -23.22
CA MET A 1 26.15 17.62 -22.05
C MET A 1 26.09 16.77 -20.79
N LYS A 2 26.63 17.29 -19.69
CA LYS A 2 27.41 16.61 -18.65
C LYS A 2 26.71 15.42 -17.97
N LYS A 3 27.29 14.22 -18.09
CA LYS A 3 27.01 13.05 -17.23
C LYS A 3 27.92 13.17 -16.00
N LEU A 4 27.37 13.47 -14.84
CA LEU A 4 28.10 13.39 -13.57
C LEU A 4 28.08 11.94 -13.09
N LEU A 5 29.24 11.29 -13.19
CA LEU A 5 29.58 10.04 -12.54
C LEU A 5 29.84 10.32 -11.06
N ILE A 6 28.91 9.95 -10.18
CA ILE A 6 29.20 9.86 -8.74
C ILE A 6 29.61 8.42 -8.44
N SER A 7 30.92 8.23 -8.38
CA SER A 7 31.57 7.07 -7.78
C SER A 7 31.27 7.07 -6.28
N ALA A 8 30.47 6.12 -5.82
CA ALA A 8 30.34 5.79 -4.41
C ALA A 8 30.73 4.31 -4.23
N THR A 9 31.88 4.10 -3.61
CA THR A 9 32.37 2.79 -3.18
C THR A 9 31.40 2.17 -2.19
N ILE A 10 30.65 1.15 -2.62
CA ILE A 10 29.70 0.42 -1.78
C ILE A 10 30.48 -0.63 -1.00
N THR A 11 30.86 -0.31 0.24
CA THR A 11 31.16 -1.34 1.24
C THR A 11 29.86 -2.07 1.54
N ALA A 12 29.74 -3.28 1.00
CA ALA A 12 28.63 -4.17 1.20
C ALA A 12 28.53 -4.60 2.67
N LEU A 13 27.39 -4.35 3.33
CA LEU A 13 26.62 -5.39 4.03
C LEU A 13 25.29 -4.82 4.59
N LEU A 14 24.15 -4.92 3.90
CA LEU A 14 22.86 -4.75 4.60
C LEU A 14 21.77 -5.69 4.08
N ALA A 15 21.43 -6.65 4.95
CA ALA A 15 20.37 -7.61 4.77
C ALA A 15 18.99 -6.94 4.66
N THR A 16 18.24 -7.42 3.68
CA THR A 16 16.99 -6.88 3.15
C THR A 16 15.82 -6.87 4.15
N SER A 17 15.10 -5.74 4.25
CA SER A 17 13.73 -5.72 4.78
C SER A 17 12.87 -4.62 4.14
N ALA A 18 11.67 -5.01 3.69
CA ALA A 18 10.74 -4.14 2.99
C ALA A 18 9.90 -3.31 3.98
N MET A 19 10.14 -2.00 4.03
CA MET A 19 9.21 -1.05 4.64
C MET A 19 7.93 -0.93 3.81
N SER A 20 6.80 -0.76 4.49
CA SER A 20 5.47 -0.75 3.88
C SER A 20 5.06 0.66 3.47
N PHE A 21 5.03 0.94 2.17
CA PHE A 21 4.57 2.22 1.60
C PHE A 21 3.08 2.49 1.86
N ALA A 22 2.73 3.78 1.85
CA ALA A 22 1.37 4.25 2.12
C ALA A 22 0.39 3.57 1.17
N LYS A 23 -0.75 3.16 1.71
CA LYS A 23 -1.86 2.75 0.87
C LYS A 23 -2.67 4.02 0.60
N GLY A 24 -2.53 4.58 -0.60
CA GLY A 24 -3.38 5.66 -1.10
C GLY A 24 -4.86 5.27 -1.07
N PRO A 25 -5.78 6.16 -1.51
CA PRO A 25 -7.19 5.81 -1.65
C PRO A 25 -7.25 4.50 -2.44
N ARG A 26 -7.84 3.46 -1.83
CA ARG A 26 -8.00 2.20 -2.55
C ARG A 26 -9.06 2.47 -3.62
N GLU A 27 -8.62 2.68 -4.85
CA GLU A 27 -9.45 2.52 -6.05
C GLU A 27 -10.21 1.21 -5.92
N GLY A 28 -11.51 1.28 -5.57
CA GLY A 28 -12.44 0.16 -5.42
C GLY A 28 -11.80 -1.17 -5.03
N GLY A 29 -11.74 -1.49 -3.74
CA GLY A 29 -11.14 -2.73 -3.24
C GLY A 29 -11.50 -3.94 -4.11
N GLU A 30 -10.47 -4.61 -4.63
CA GLU A 30 -10.55 -5.76 -5.55
C GLU A 30 -11.70 -6.69 -5.17
N LEU A 31 -12.48 -7.11 -6.16
CA LEU A 31 -13.57 -8.08 -6.02
C LEU A 31 -12.98 -9.39 -5.49
N SER A 32 -12.89 -9.49 -4.16
CA SER A 32 -12.24 -10.61 -3.50
C SER A 32 -12.94 -11.90 -3.89
N LYS A 33 -12.21 -13.02 -3.99
CA LYS A 33 -12.79 -14.33 -4.31
C LYS A 33 -14.04 -14.66 -3.47
N ARG A 34 -14.01 -14.29 -2.19
CA ARG A 34 -15.15 -14.43 -1.28
C ARG A 34 -16.35 -13.55 -1.66
N MET A 35 -16.10 -12.32 -2.08
CA MET A 35 -17.15 -11.42 -2.54
C MET A 35 -17.78 -11.94 -3.83
N MET A 36 -16.98 -12.38 -4.82
CA MET A 36 -17.49 -12.99 -6.05
C MET A 36 -18.36 -14.22 -5.80
N ALA A 37 -17.94 -15.10 -4.88
CA ALA A 37 -18.70 -16.30 -4.54
C ALA A 37 -20.08 -15.96 -3.95
N GLU A 38 -20.21 -14.79 -3.33
CA GLU A 38 -21.45 -14.34 -2.71
C GLU A 38 -22.30 -13.45 -3.65
N LEU A 39 -21.92 -13.25 -4.92
CA LEU A 39 -22.63 -12.40 -5.90
C LEU A 39 -23.51 -13.19 -6.88
N ASN A 40 -23.72 -14.49 -6.66
CA ASN A 40 -24.52 -15.35 -7.55
C ASN A 40 -24.17 -15.18 -9.04
N LEU A 41 -22.87 -15.11 -9.35
CA LEU A 41 -22.38 -14.95 -10.72
C LEU A 41 -22.63 -16.22 -11.53
N THR A 42 -23.05 -16.06 -12.79
CA THR A 42 -23.20 -17.18 -13.73
C THR A 42 -21.84 -17.82 -14.05
N PRO A 43 -21.80 -19.06 -14.57
CA PRO A 43 -20.56 -19.69 -15.04
C PRO A 43 -19.81 -18.82 -16.05
N GLU A 44 -20.51 -18.18 -16.98
CA GLU A 44 -19.98 -17.30 -18.03
C GLU A 44 -19.34 -16.06 -17.40
N GLN A 45 -20.07 -15.34 -16.54
CA GLN A 45 -19.54 -14.18 -15.82
C GLN A 45 -18.30 -14.53 -14.98
N LYS A 46 -18.27 -15.73 -14.37
CA LYS A 46 -17.10 -16.22 -13.63
C LYS A 46 -15.92 -16.49 -14.54
N SER A 47 -16.15 -16.97 -15.76
CA SER A 47 -15.11 -17.17 -16.78
C SER A 47 -14.52 -15.83 -17.20
N ASP A 48 -15.36 -14.86 -17.56
CA ASP A 48 -14.96 -13.52 -17.99
C ASP A 48 -14.12 -12.82 -16.91
N LEU A 49 -14.58 -12.87 -15.65
CA LEU A 49 -13.85 -12.30 -14.52
C LEU A 49 -12.49 -12.97 -14.27
N ARG A 50 -12.34 -14.26 -14.59
CA ARG A 50 -11.04 -14.94 -14.49
C ARG A 50 -10.12 -14.49 -15.62
N GLN A 51 -10.66 -14.35 -16.83
CA GLN A 51 -9.92 -13.88 -18.00
C GLN A 51 -9.42 -12.45 -17.82
N ILE A 52 -10.31 -11.51 -17.48
CA ILE A 52 -9.96 -10.11 -17.19
C ILE A 52 -8.84 -10.02 -16.15
N LYS A 53 -8.91 -10.85 -15.08
CA LYS A 53 -7.87 -10.90 -14.04
C LYS A 53 -6.57 -11.55 -14.50
N LYS A 54 -6.63 -12.47 -15.47
CA LYS A 54 -5.45 -13.13 -16.02
C LYS A 54 -4.69 -12.16 -16.93
N GLU A 55 -5.39 -11.50 -17.85
CA GLU A 55 -4.85 -10.50 -18.78
C GLU A 55 -4.21 -9.35 -17.99
N ALA A 56 -4.96 -8.72 -17.09
CA ALA A 56 -4.43 -7.66 -16.23
C ALA A 56 -3.18 -8.07 -15.45
N ARG A 57 -3.06 -9.36 -15.04
CA ARG A 57 -1.87 -9.87 -14.34
C ARG A 57 -0.68 -10.09 -15.26
N GLN A 58 -0.91 -10.49 -16.51
CA GLN A 58 0.14 -10.64 -17.52
C GLN A 58 0.73 -9.26 -17.80
N ASP A 59 -0.12 -8.27 -18.06
CA ASP A 59 0.29 -6.89 -18.35
C ASP A 59 0.99 -6.24 -17.14
N SER A 60 0.57 -6.61 -15.92
CA SER A 60 1.19 -6.14 -14.67
C SER A 60 2.50 -6.84 -14.31
N GLY A 61 2.88 -7.93 -14.99
CA GLY A 61 3.96 -8.83 -14.57
C GLY A 61 5.34 -8.16 -14.53
N ILE A 62 5.52 -7.16 -15.39
CA ILE A 62 6.78 -6.47 -15.68
C ILE A 62 7.23 -5.59 -14.49
N TYR A 63 6.28 -5.01 -13.75
CA TYR A 63 6.54 -4.01 -12.70
C TYR A 63 7.08 -4.57 -11.36
N ARG A 64 7.36 -5.88 -11.27
CA ARG A 64 7.83 -6.50 -10.00
C ARG A 64 9.28 -6.16 -9.67
N ALA A 65 10.16 -6.12 -10.67
CA ALA A 65 11.58 -5.83 -10.47
C ALA A 65 11.78 -4.38 -10.04
N GLU A 66 11.13 -3.44 -10.72
CA GLU A 66 11.09 -2.01 -10.38
C GLU A 66 10.56 -1.77 -8.95
N MET A 67 9.59 -2.57 -8.51
CA MET A 67 9.10 -2.53 -7.13
C MET A 67 10.10 -2.99 -6.08
N SER A 68 11.11 -3.78 -6.46
CA SER A 68 12.21 -4.14 -5.57
C SER A 68 13.23 -3.02 -5.50
N ALA A 69 13.71 -2.54 -6.66
CA ALA A 69 14.71 -1.48 -6.79
C ALA A 69 14.32 -0.24 -5.98
N TYR A 70 13.11 0.29 -6.20
CA TYR A 70 12.58 1.42 -5.43
C TYR A 70 12.62 1.23 -3.90
N LYS A 71 12.39 -0.01 -3.41
CA LYS A 71 12.43 -0.26 -1.94
C LYS A 71 13.85 -0.27 -1.40
N ASP A 72 14.82 -0.64 -2.21
CA ASP A 72 16.21 -0.70 -1.81
C ASP A 72 16.82 0.71 -1.89
N GLU A 73 16.54 1.48 -2.95
CA GLU A 73 16.94 2.90 -3.07
C GLU A 73 16.32 3.76 -1.97
N MET A 74 15.02 3.64 -1.72
CA MET A 74 14.37 4.36 -0.62
C MET A 74 15.00 3.98 0.72
N ARG A 75 15.42 2.71 0.91
CA ARG A 75 16.09 2.30 2.15
C ARG A 75 17.42 3.00 2.31
N THR A 76 18.22 3.08 1.25
CA THR A 76 19.49 3.79 1.25
C THR A 76 19.29 5.25 1.67
N LEU A 77 18.31 5.94 1.07
CA LEU A 77 17.98 7.32 1.43
C LEU A 77 17.54 7.46 2.91
N MET A 78 16.78 6.51 3.43
CA MET A 78 16.37 6.53 4.85
C MET A 78 17.52 6.24 5.84
N GLN A 79 18.68 5.80 5.37
CA GLN A 79 19.85 5.46 6.19
C GLN A 79 20.96 6.50 6.11
N MET A 80 20.79 7.54 5.30
CA MET A 80 21.72 8.66 5.25
C MET A 80 21.79 9.38 6.59
N GLU A 81 22.93 10.03 6.84
CA GLU A 81 23.12 10.86 8.03
C GLU A 81 22.23 12.10 8.01
N THR A 82 22.05 12.68 6.82
CA THR A 82 21.24 13.87 6.59
C THR A 82 20.04 13.57 5.69
N TRP A 83 18.95 14.31 5.90
CA TRP A 83 17.74 14.18 5.10
C TRP A 83 17.94 14.82 3.71
N ASP A 84 18.02 13.98 2.68
CA ASP A 84 18.03 14.44 1.29
C ASP A 84 16.60 14.49 0.74
N GLU A 85 15.93 15.63 0.98
CA GLU A 85 14.55 15.82 0.52
C GLU A 85 14.42 15.71 -1.00
N THR A 86 15.38 16.27 -1.73
CA THR A 86 15.36 16.32 -3.19
C THR A 86 15.45 14.93 -3.78
N ALA A 87 16.39 14.10 -3.32
CA ALA A 87 16.53 12.72 -3.78
C ALA A 87 15.30 11.86 -3.42
N VAL A 88 14.76 12.03 -2.20
CA VAL A 88 13.56 11.29 -1.78
C VAL A 88 12.35 11.70 -2.61
N ARG A 89 12.16 12.99 -2.87
CA ARG A 89 11.06 13.50 -3.71
C ARG A 89 11.17 12.95 -5.13
N ALA A 90 12.35 13.03 -5.74
CA ALA A 90 12.60 12.51 -7.09
C ALA A 90 12.28 11.01 -7.19
N LEU A 91 12.74 10.21 -6.21
CA LEU A 91 12.48 8.76 -6.18
C LEU A 91 10.99 8.44 -6.02
N ILE A 92 10.26 9.22 -5.20
CA ILE A 92 8.80 9.07 -5.05
C ILE A 92 8.07 9.45 -6.34
N GLU A 93 8.52 10.50 -7.04
CA GLU A 93 7.91 10.94 -8.28
C GLU A 93 8.07 9.89 -9.40
N GLU A 94 9.29 9.40 -9.62
CA GLU A 94 9.55 8.30 -10.57
C GLU A 94 8.65 7.09 -10.26
N ARG A 95 8.49 6.76 -8.98
CA ARG A 95 7.62 5.68 -8.51
C ARG A 95 6.15 5.91 -8.81
N VAL A 96 5.68 7.14 -8.68
CA VAL A 96 4.29 7.52 -8.95
C VAL A 96 4.02 7.41 -10.44
N ASP A 97 4.92 7.96 -11.26
CA ASP A 97 4.78 8.02 -12.71
C ASP A 97 4.91 6.63 -13.34
N GLY A 98 5.96 5.87 -13.02
CA GLY A 98 6.12 4.49 -13.49
C GLY A 98 5.04 3.54 -12.97
N GLY A 99 4.37 3.90 -11.87
CA GLY A 99 3.25 3.13 -11.32
C GLY A 99 1.90 3.43 -11.95
N LEU A 100 1.75 4.50 -12.72
CA LEU A 100 0.47 4.95 -13.27
C LEU A 100 -0.11 3.97 -14.31
N PRO A 101 0.67 3.44 -15.28
CA PRO A 101 0.16 2.47 -16.26
C PRO A 101 -0.39 1.20 -15.57
N LEU A 102 0.32 0.71 -14.55
CA LEU A 102 -0.11 -0.45 -13.76
C LEU A 102 -1.45 -0.20 -13.04
N LYS A 103 -1.64 0.99 -12.48
CA LYS A 103 -2.90 1.38 -11.84
C LYS A 103 -4.02 1.45 -12.88
N LEU A 104 -3.75 1.99 -14.07
CA LEU A 104 -4.70 2.11 -15.17
C LEU A 104 -5.18 0.75 -15.66
N ILE A 105 -4.28 -0.21 -15.90
CA ILE A 105 -4.62 -1.61 -16.21
C ILE A 105 -5.57 -2.17 -15.14
N GLY A 106 -5.22 -1.95 -13.87
CA GLY A 106 -6.04 -2.37 -12.73
C GLY A 106 -7.41 -1.67 -12.66
N ALA A 107 -7.52 -0.43 -13.11
CA ALA A 107 -8.78 0.33 -13.15
C ALA A 107 -9.68 -0.16 -14.29
N LYS A 108 -9.13 -0.32 -15.51
CA LYS A 108 -9.82 -0.92 -16.66
C LYS A 108 -10.38 -2.30 -16.32
N ALA A 109 -9.56 -3.17 -15.74
CA ALA A 109 -9.99 -4.51 -15.33
C ALA A 109 -11.12 -4.48 -14.27
N LYS A 110 -11.11 -3.50 -13.35
CA LYS A 110 -12.20 -3.35 -12.37
C LYS A 110 -13.49 -2.87 -13.03
N SER A 111 -13.40 -1.95 -14.00
CA SER A 111 -14.55 -1.43 -14.73
C SER A 111 -15.19 -2.53 -15.59
N GLN A 112 -14.39 -3.24 -16.39
CA GLN A 112 -14.84 -4.42 -17.14
C GLN A 112 -15.50 -5.45 -16.22
N SER A 113 -14.85 -5.77 -15.09
CA SER A 113 -15.42 -6.70 -14.09
C SER A 113 -16.76 -6.22 -13.52
N TYR A 114 -16.95 -4.91 -13.37
CA TYR A 114 -18.20 -4.34 -12.87
C TYR A 114 -19.30 -4.40 -13.93
N ASN A 115 -18.96 -4.19 -15.20
CA ASN A 115 -19.92 -4.13 -16.30
C ASN A 115 -20.38 -5.49 -16.80
N VAL A 116 -19.67 -6.59 -16.47
CA VAL A 116 -20.16 -7.96 -16.67
C VAL A 116 -21.31 -8.33 -15.70
N MET A 117 -21.50 -7.58 -14.62
CA MET A 117 -22.54 -7.86 -13.62
C MET A 117 -23.91 -7.31 -14.02
N THR A 118 -24.96 -8.03 -13.65
CA THR A 118 -26.34 -7.54 -13.74
C THR A 118 -26.59 -6.41 -12.74
N SER A 119 -27.67 -5.64 -12.95
CA SER A 119 -28.09 -4.57 -12.04
C SER A 119 -28.29 -5.06 -10.60
N GLU A 120 -28.91 -6.22 -10.42
CA GLU A 120 -29.11 -6.85 -9.11
C GLU A 120 -27.77 -7.20 -8.43
N GLN A 121 -26.83 -7.78 -9.18
CA GLN A 121 -25.51 -8.13 -8.68
C GLN A 121 -24.68 -6.88 -8.30
N LYS A 122 -24.82 -5.79 -9.07
CA LYS A 122 -24.20 -4.48 -8.75
C LYS A 122 -24.73 -3.93 -7.43
N THR A 123 -26.04 -4.03 -7.16
CA THR A 123 -26.66 -3.66 -5.89
C THR A 123 -26.14 -4.50 -4.73
N MET A 124 -26.14 -5.83 -4.88
CA MET A 124 -25.62 -6.74 -3.86
C MET A 124 -24.15 -6.47 -3.52
N LEU A 125 -23.35 -6.11 -4.53
CA LEU A 125 -21.96 -5.71 -4.34
C LEU A 125 -21.84 -4.41 -3.53
N ALA A 126 -22.70 -3.43 -3.77
CA ALA A 126 -22.75 -2.18 -3.01
C ALA A 126 -23.09 -2.42 -1.54
N GLU A 127 -24.10 -3.23 -1.25
CA GLU A 127 -24.50 -3.61 0.11
C GLU A 127 -23.38 -4.32 0.86
N LYS A 128 -22.75 -5.33 0.24
CA LYS A 128 -21.62 -6.05 0.84
C LYS A 128 -20.44 -5.13 1.13
N ARG A 129 -20.22 -4.11 0.29
CA ARG A 129 -19.18 -3.09 0.54
C ARG A 129 -19.56 -2.21 1.72
N ALA A 130 -20.82 -1.77 1.82
CA ALA A 130 -21.33 -1.00 2.95
C ALA A 130 -21.22 -1.79 4.27
N GLN A 131 -21.64 -3.05 4.29
CA GLN A 131 -21.50 -3.94 5.44
C GLN A 131 -20.02 -4.11 5.86
N LYS A 132 -19.10 -4.28 4.90
CA LYS A 132 -17.66 -4.35 5.19
C LYS A 132 -17.11 -3.05 5.75
N LEU A 133 -17.60 -1.90 5.27
CA LEU A 133 -17.21 -0.59 5.78
C LEU A 133 -17.72 -0.40 7.22
N ALA A 134 -18.99 -0.75 7.50
CA ALA A 134 -19.57 -0.71 8.84
C ALA A 134 -18.82 -1.64 9.80
N LYS A 135 -18.56 -2.90 9.42
CA LYS A 135 -17.74 -3.84 10.22
C LYS A 135 -16.33 -3.33 10.48
N ARG A 136 -15.74 -2.58 9.53
CA ARG A 136 -14.45 -1.92 9.74
C ARG A 136 -14.61 -0.76 10.70
N ALA A 137 -15.63 0.08 10.55
CA ALA A 137 -15.88 1.22 11.43
C ALA A 137 -16.08 0.74 12.89
N THR A 138 -16.88 -0.29 13.13
CA THR A 138 -17.08 -0.86 14.47
C THR A 138 -15.79 -1.45 15.04
N LYS A 139 -14.99 -2.17 14.22
CA LYS A 139 -13.67 -2.66 14.66
C LYS A 139 -12.68 -1.52 14.93
N MET A 140 -12.77 -0.42 14.18
CA MET A 140 -11.95 0.76 14.42
C MET A 140 -12.38 1.48 15.70
N ALA A 141 -13.69 1.54 16.00
CA ALA A 141 -14.23 2.12 17.23
C ALA A 141 -13.87 1.27 18.46
N LYS A 142 -14.00 -0.07 18.38
CA LYS A 142 -13.58 -1.02 19.44
C LYS A 142 -12.07 -1.12 19.63
N SER A 143 -11.30 -0.58 18.70
CA SER A 143 -9.86 -0.43 18.84
C SER A 143 -9.66 1.01 19.27
N ASP A 144 -9.84 1.28 20.55
CA ASP A 144 -9.55 2.57 21.18
C ASP A 144 -8.27 3.17 20.59
N GLY A 145 -8.23 4.48 20.40
CA GLY A 145 -7.21 5.23 19.62
C GLY A 145 -5.74 4.90 19.91
N ASP A 146 -5.47 4.15 20.98
CA ASP A 146 -4.24 3.50 21.42
C ASP A 146 -3.55 2.56 20.40
N ARG A 147 -3.99 2.48 19.14
CA ARG A 147 -3.25 1.70 18.13
C ARG A 147 -1.86 2.29 17.84
N GLY A 148 -1.70 3.60 18.00
CA GLY A 148 -0.41 4.30 17.93
C GLY A 148 0.45 4.00 19.15
N ALA A 149 -0.08 4.23 20.35
CA ALA A 149 0.60 4.00 21.61
C ALA A 149 0.96 2.50 21.82
N LYS A 150 0.08 1.54 21.53
CA LYS A 150 0.45 0.10 21.47
C LYS A 150 1.56 -0.24 20.48
N ARG A 151 1.71 0.51 19.37
CA ARG A 151 2.82 0.30 18.43
C ARG A 151 4.10 0.89 18.99
N LEU A 152 4.03 2.06 19.64
CA LEU A 152 5.16 2.68 20.32
C LEU A 152 5.64 1.79 21.47
N ASP A 153 4.76 1.33 22.36
CA ASP A 153 5.09 0.42 23.47
C ASP A 153 5.82 -0.85 22.99
N LYS A 154 5.30 -1.46 21.91
CA LYS A 154 5.96 -2.63 21.30
C LYS A 154 7.30 -2.31 20.67
N MET A 155 7.50 -1.09 20.16
CA MET A 155 8.77 -0.66 19.60
C MET A 155 9.76 -0.36 20.73
N ALA A 156 9.33 0.42 21.73
CA ALA A 156 10.05 0.74 22.94
C ALA A 156 10.60 -0.50 23.65
N LYS A 157 9.76 -1.48 23.94
CA LYS A 157 10.15 -2.74 24.59
C LYS A 157 11.08 -3.60 23.74
N ARG A 158 11.05 -3.46 22.41
CA ARG A 158 11.86 -4.31 21.52
C ARG A 158 13.16 -3.66 21.12
N LEU A 159 13.25 -2.34 21.14
CA LEU A 159 14.46 -1.60 20.81
C LEU A 159 15.13 -1.04 22.08
N ASP A 160 14.58 -1.31 23.26
CA ASP A 160 15.08 -0.79 24.53
C ASP A 160 15.28 0.74 24.45
N LEU A 161 14.23 1.44 23.99
CA LEU A 161 14.30 2.87 23.78
C LEU A 161 14.46 3.62 25.10
N SER A 162 15.27 4.67 25.11
CA SER A 162 15.37 5.60 26.23
C SER A 162 14.07 6.40 26.40
N GLU A 163 13.86 7.03 27.56
CA GLU A 163 12.70 7.90 27.78
C GLU A 163 12.67 9.07 26.79
N GLN A 164 13.82 9.67 26.49
CA GLN A 164 13.94 10.74 25.49
C GLN A 164 13.52 10.25 24.08
N GLN A 165 13.97 9.06 23.68
CA GLN A 165 13.57 8.45 22.40
C GLN A 165 12.07 8.15 22.35
N LYS A 166 11.49 7.65 23.46
CA LYS A 166 10.04 7.37 23.53
C LYS A 166 9.21 8.65 23.38
N LEU A 167 9.61 9.74 24.03
CA LEU A 167 8.93 11.03 23.92
C LEU A 167 8.96 11.55 22.48
N ALA A 168 10.14 11.66 21.88
CA ALA A 168 10.30 12.16 20.51
C ALA A 168 9.52 11.31 19.47
N ILE A 169 9.58 9.98 19.57
CA ILE A 169 8.81 9.10 18.67
C ILE A 169 7.31 9.20 18.95
N GLY A 170 6.92 9.41 20.21
CA GLY A 170 5.53 9.66 20.62
C GLY A 170 4.93 10.89 19.94
N GLU A 171 5.67 11.99 19.90
CA GLU A 171 5.29 13.23 19.19
C GLU A 171 5.10 12.98 17.70
N ILE A 172 6.07 12.32 17.04
CA ILE A 172 5.96 11.94 15.63
C ILE A 172 4.71 11.09 15.38
N PHE A 173 4.38 10.16 16.29
CA PHE A 173 3.18 9.32 16.17
C PHE A 173 1.89 10.12 16.36
N ALA A 174 1.86 11.06 17.31
CA ALA A 174 0.72 11.94 17.56
C ALA A 174 0.46 12.86 16.36
N GLU A 175 1.50 13.49 15.82
CA GLU A 175 1.43 14.33 14.63
C GLU A 175 0.92 13.53 13.41
N ASN A 176 1.48 12.33 13.19
CA ASN A 176 0.99 11.40 12.17
C ASN A 176 -0.48 11.01 12.36
N GLN A 177 -0.94 10.86 13.60
CA GLN A 177 -2.33 10.54 13.91
C GLN A 177 -3.25 11.72 13.59
N ALA A 178 -2.89 12.92 14.02
CA ALA A 178 -3.62 14.15 13.72
C ALA A 178 -3.74 14.38 12.21
N ARG A 179 -2.63 14.26 11.47
CA ARG A 179 -2.61 14.38 10.01
C ARG A 179 -3.51 13.36 9.31
N ARG A 180 -3.56 12.11 9.81
CA ARG A 180 -4.45 11.09 9.27
C ARG A 180 -5.92 11.36 9.58
N ALA A 181 -6.22 11.95 10.73
CA ALA A 181 -7.58 12.36 11.09
C ALA A 181 -8.06 13.49 10.17
N ALA A 182 -7.25 14.54 9.99
CA ALA A 182 -7.53 15.67 9.11
C ALA A 182 -7.76 15.23 7.65
N ASN A 183 -6.93 14.32 7.14
CA ASN A 183 -7.04 13.83 5.76
C ASN A 183 -8.17 12.80 5.53
N LYS A 184 -8.92 12.39 6.56
CA LYS A 184 -9.88 11.27 6.44
C LYS A 184 -11.01 11.58 5.45
N ALA A 185 -11.54 12.79 5.48
CA ALA A 185 -12.64 13.22 4.61
C ALA A 185 -12.19 13.30 3.13
N ASP A 186 -11.05 13.95 2.88
CA ASP A 186 -10.39 14.03 1.56
C ASP A 186 -10.22 12.63 0.93
N MET A 187 -9.69 11.69 1.71
CA MET A 187 -9.46 10.32 1.25
C MET A 187 -10.76 9.55 0.98
N LYS A 188 -11.85 9.88 1.66
CA LYS A 188 -13.18 9.31 1.41
C LYS A 188 -13.73 9.86 0.09
N ALA A 189 -13.72 11.18 -0.09
CA ALA A 189 -14.20 11.85 -1.30
C ALA A 189 -13.46 11.34 -2.54
N LYS A 190 -12.13 11.33 -2.51
CA LYS A 190 -11.28 10.76 -3.59
C LYS A 190 -11.62 9.30 -3.91
N GLY A 191 -11.92 8.51 -2.88
CA GLY A 191 -12.34 7.12 -3.03
C GLY A 191 -13.74 6.95 -3.63
N GLU A 192 -14.61 7.95 -3.51
CA GLU A 192 -15.94 8.00 -4.12
C GLU A 192 -15.84 8.45 -5.59
N THR A 193 -15.06 9.48 -5.90
CA THR A 193 -14.77 9.92 -7.28
C THR A 193 -14.20 8.77 -8.12
N LEU A 194 -13.11 8.13 -7.66
CA LEU A 194 -12.54 6.97 -8.35
C LEU A 194 -13.52 5.81 -8.51
N ARG A 195 -14.43 5.63 -7.55
CA ARG A 195 -15.45 4.59 -7.64
C ARG A 195 -16.47 4.90 -8.71
N SER A 196 -16.88 6.17 -8.83
CA SER A 196 -17.80 6.62 -9.87
C SER A 196 -17.22 6.34 -11.26
N ILE A 197 -15.97 6.78 -11.50
CA ILE A 197 -15.26 6.55 -12.78
C ILE A 197 -15.19 5.06 -13.11
N ILE A 198 -14.81 4.21 -12.14
CA ILE A 198 -14.69 2.76 -12.35
C ILE A 198 -16.06 2.09 -12.62
N GLN A 199 -17.14 2.60 -12.02
CA GLN A 199 -18.48 2.00 -12.11
C GLN A 199 -19.34 2.58 -13.22
N ALA A 200 -18.81 3.53 -13.99
CA ALA A 200 -19.47 4.05 -15.17
C ALA A 200 -19.74 2.90 -16.19
N PRO A 201 -20.84 2.98 -16.96
CA PRO A 201 -21.15 1.99 -18.00
C PRO A 201 -20.02 1.86 -19.03
N VAL A 202 -19.33 2.96 -19.32
CA VAL A 202 -18.12 3.03 -20.14
C VAL A 202 -17.01 3.61 -19.28
N PHE A 203 -15.83 2.97 -19.30
CA PHE A 203 -14.68 3.46 -18.53
C PHE A 203 -14.11 4.73 -19.17
N ASP A 204 -14.23 5.84 -18.45
CA ASP A 204 -13.63 7.10 -18.85
C ASP A 204 -12.16 7.14 -18.43
N GLU A 205 -11.28 6.79 -19.38
CA GLU A 205 -9.84 6.76 -19.17
C GLU A 205 -9.26 8.16 -18.96
N ASP A 206 -9.76 9.16 -19.70
CA ASP A 206 -9.28 10.54 -19.62
C ASP A 206 -9.65 11.16 -18.27
N ALA A 207 -10.88 10.97 -17.79
CA ALA A 207 -11.28 11.42 -16.46
C ALA A 207 -10.48 10.72 -15.35
N TRP A 208 -10.14 9.43 -15.54
CA TRP A 208 -9.29 8.70 -14.60
C TRP A 208 -7.87 9.27 -14.58
N LEU A 209 -7.28 9.56 -15.74
CA LEU A 209 -5.95 10.15 -15.85
C LEU A 209 -5.92 11.57 -15.29
N ALA A 210 -6.91 12.40 -15.61
CA ALA A 210 -7.08 13.74 -15.07
C ALA A 210 -7.17 13.73 -13.55
N PHE A 211 -7.94 12.80 -12.97
CA PHE A 211 -8.02 12.63 -11.52
C PHE A 211 -6.63 12.37 -10.90
N HIS A 212 -5.81 11.48 -11.49
CA HIS A 212 -4.46 11.23 -10.95
C HIS A 212 -3.51 12.39 -11.16
N ALA A 213 -3.61 13.11 -12.28
CA ALA A 213 -2.81 14.30 -12.55
C ALA A 213 -3.10 15.42 -11.54
N GLU A 214 -4.38 15.76 -11.33
CA GLU A 214 -4.83 16.75 -10.34
C GLU A 214 -4.39 16.39 -8.92
N ASN A 215 -4.34 15.08 -8.60
CA ASN A 215 -4.01 14.58 -7.28
C ASN A 215 -2.54 14.19 -7.11
N LYS A 216 -1.69 14.38 -8.13
CA LYS A 216 -0.28 13.94 -8.13
C LYS A 216 0.48 14.61 -7.00
N GLU A 217 0.46 15.94 -6.93
CA GLU A 217 1.24 16.70 -5.95
C GLU A 217 0.86 16.37 -4.51
N ALA A 218 -0.45 16.37 -4.21
CA ALA A 218 -0.95 15.96 -2.90
C ALA A 218 -0.56 14.51 -2.54
N HIS A 219 -0.36 13.64 -3.53
CA HIS A 219 0.15 12.29 -3.30
C HIS A 219 1.65 12.27 -3.02
N LEU A 220 2.44 13.06 -3.75
CA LEU A 220 3.89 13.23 -3.55
C LEU A 220 4.17 13.78 -2.15
N GLU A 221 3.52 14.88 -1.76
CA GLU A 221 3.66 15.47 -0.42
C GLU A 221 3.33 14.47 0.70
N LYS A 222 2.21 13.75 0.57
CA LYS A 222 1.82 12.72 1.55
C LYS A 222 2.84 11.58 1.65
N ALA A 223 3.46 11.21 0.53
CA ALA A 223 4.50 10.19 0.49
C ALA A 223 5.81 10.71 1.09
N LEU A 224 6.20 11.96 0.78
CA LEU A 224 7.38 12.64 1.30
C LEU A 224 7.31 12.80 2.82
N LEU A 225 6.20 13.33 3.35
CA LEU A 225 5.96 13.44 4.80
C LEU A 225 6.05 12.10 5.52
N LYS A 226 5.62 11.02 4.86
CA LYS A 226 5.75 9.68 5.43
C LYS A 226 7.21 9.20 5.43
N ALA A 227 7.95 9.45 4.35
CA ALA A 227 9.37 9.12 4.29
C ALA A 227 10.15 9.92 5.34
N LYS A 228 9.87 11.22 5.47
CA LYS A 228 10.45 12.09 6.52
C LYS A 228 10.16 11.56 7.91
N SER A 229 8.91 11.23 8.23
CA SER A 229 8.58 10.62 9.52
C SER A 229 9.31 9.29 9.76
N GLN A 230 9.59 8.50 8.73
CA GLN A 230 10.39 7.27 8.87
C GLN A 230 11.86 7.58 9.12
N PHE A 231 12.43 8.54 8.40
CA PHE A 231 13.78 9.04 8.61
C PHE A 231 13.96 9.55 10.04
N ASP A 232 13.05 10.41 10.52
CA ASP A 232 13.11 10.99 11.87
C ASP A 232 13.05 9.92 12.96
N ILE A 233 12.26 8.87 12.78
CA ILE A 233 12.25 7.76 13.73
C ILE A 233 13.59 7.01 13.70
N LEU A 234 14.19 6.80 12.51
CA LEU A 234 15.44 6.07 12.36
C LEU A 234 16.66 6.86 12.85
N SER A 235 16.67 8.19 12.68
CA SER A 235 17.74 9.06 13.15
C SER A 235 17.79 9.14 14.68
N LEU A 236 16.65 8.96 15.35
CA LEU A 236 16.58 8.85 16.82
C LEU A 236 17.15 7.54 17.38
N LEU A 237 17.39 6.53 16.54
CA LEU A 237 17.92 5.23 16.97
C LEU A 237 19.45 5.20 16.87
N ASN A 238 20.10 4.59 17.86
CA ASN A 238 21.51 4.25 17.75
C ASN A 238 21.74 3.04 16.82
N ASP A 239 23.00 2.71 16.53
CA ASP A 239 23.33 1.66 15.56
C ASP A 239 22.85 0.26 15.97
N GLU A 240 22.97 -0.09 17.25
CA GLU A 240 22.46 -1.36 17.78
C GLU A 240 20.94 -1.46 17.63
N GLN A 241 20.22 -0.38 17.92
CA GLN A 241 18.77 -0.28 17.78
C GLN A 241 18.35 -0.36 16.31
N LYS A 242 19.07 0.30 15.39
CA LYS A 242 18.84 0.21 13.93
C LYS A 242 18.99 -1.23 13.44
N GLN A 243 20.02 -1.94 13.89
CA GLN A 243 20.21 -3.36 13.55
C GLN A 243 19.09 -4.25 14.10
N LYS A 244 18.67 -4.03 15.36
CA LYS A 244 17.57 -4.76 15.99
C LYS A 244 16.24 -4.51 15.26
N PHE A 245 16.00 -3.26 14.86
CA PHE A 245 14.84 -2.87 14.05
C PHE A 245 14.85 -3.57 12.68
N ALA A 246 15.99 -3.60 11.97
CA ALA A 246 16.12 -4.31 10.71
C ALA A 246 15.83 -5.82 10.84
N LYS A 247 16.36 -6.47 11.88
CA LYS A 247 16.09 -7.89 12.19
C LYS A 247 14.61 -8.14 12.46
N MET A 248 13.95 -7.27 13.22
CA MET A 248 12.50 -7.35 13.47
C MET A 248 11.69 -7.25 12.18
N MET A 249 12.04 -6.32 11.30
CA MET A 249 11.35 -6.13 10.02
C MET A 249 11.55 -7.33 9.09
N LYS A 250 12.75 -7.93 9.06
CA LYS A 250 13.01 -9.18 8.33
C LYS A 250 12.17 -10.34 8.87
N LYS A 251 12.13 -10.56 10.19
CA LYS A 251 11.29 -11.59 10.83
C LYS A 251 9.80 -11.40 10.51
N ALA A 252 9.32 -10.16 10.52
CA ALA A 252 7.93 -9.85 10.16
C ALA A 252 7.63 -10.19 8.69
N LYS A 253 8.58 -9.98 7.77
CA LYS A 253 8.47 -10.36 6.35
C LYS A 253 8.40 -11.88 6.20
N HIS A 254 9.30 -12.64 6.85
CA HIS A 254 9.31 -14.10 6.82
C HIS A 254 8.01 -14.70 7.36
N LYS A 255 7.57 -14.28 8.56
CA LYS A 255 6.30 -14.75 9.15
C LYS A 255 5.09 -14.47 8.25
N LYS A 256 5.10 -13.35 7.52
CA LYS A 256 4.04 -13.01 6.54
C LYS A 256 4.16 -13.84 5.26
N GLY A 257 5.38 -14.18 4.85
CA GLY A 257 5.68 -15.11 3.75
C GLY A 257 5.21 -16.52 4.05
N GLU A 258 5.58 -17.08 5.21
CA GLU A 258 5.15 -18.39 5.69
C GLU A 258 3.63 -18.50 5.82
N LYS A 259 2.97 -17.52 6.44
CA LYS A 259 1.49 -17.49 6.50
C LYS A 259 0.83 -17.45 5.13
N ARG A 260 1.49 -16.86 4.12
CA ARG A 260 0.99 -16.82 2.73
C ARG A 260 1.31 -18.10 1.97
N GLY A 261 2.46 -18.72 2.22
CA GLY A 261 2.88 -20.01 1.64
C GLY A 261 2.08 -21.18 2.20
N GLY A 262 1.90 -21.25 3.51
CA GLY A 262 1.06 -22.25 4.18
C GLY A 262 -0.38 -22.20 3.68
N LYS A 263 -0.97 -21.00 3.56
CA LYS A 263 -2.33 -20.82 3.02
C LYS A 263 -2.46 -21.12 1.51
N ARG A 264 -1.35 -21.25 0.78
CA ARG A 264 -1.30 -21.70 -0.62
C ARG A 264 -1.16 -23.23 -0.71
N ARG A 265 -0.28 -23.85 0.10
CA ARG A 265 -0.15 -25.32 0.19
C ARG A 265 -1.42 -26.00 0.67
N ASP A 266 -2.10 -25.40 1.64
CA ASP A 266 -3.37 -25.92 2.16
C ASP A 266 -4.50 -25.86 1.11
N LYS A 267 -4.40 -24.91 0.18
CA LYS A 267 -5.35 -24.78 -0.94
C LYS A 267 -5.04 -25.68 -2.13
N SER A 268 -3.77 -26.02 -2.39
CA SER A 268 -3.43 -26.98 -3.45
C SER A 268 -3.84 -28.39 -3.02
N ARG A 269 -3.58 -28.75 -1.76
CA ARG A 269 -4.00 -30.04 -1.19
C ARG A 269 -5.52 -30.25 -1.19
N ASN A 270 -6.30 -29.19 -0.92
CA ASN A 270 -7.77 -29.27 -0.99
C ASN A 270 -8.35 -29.16 -2.42
N ALA A 271 -7.55 -28.77 -3.42
CA ALA A 271 -7.99 -28.71 -4.82
C ALA A 271 -7.65 -29.99 -5.61
N GLU A 272 -6.76 -30.83 -5.07
CA GLU A 272 -6.44 -32.17 -5.60
C GLU A 272 -7.34 -33.27 -5.00
N ALA A 273 -8.17 -32.93 -4.01
CA ALA A 273 -9.10 -33.83 -3.31
C ALA A 273 -10.58 -33.56 -3.62
N SER A 274 -10.89 -32.86 -4.72
CA SER A 274 -12.24 -32.55 -5.23
C SER A 274 -12.22 -32.55 -6.75
#